data_AF-A0AAE2Y658-F1
#
_entry.id   AF-A0AAE2Y658-F1
#
_cell.length_a   1.000
_cell.length_b   1.000
_cell.length_c   1.000
_cell.angle_alpha   90.00
_cell.angle_beta   90.00
_cell.angle_gamma   90.00
#
_symmetry.space_group_name_H-M   'P 1'
#
loop_
_entity.id
_entity.type
_entity.pdbx_description
1 polymer ?
#
loop_
_entity_poly.entity_id
_entity_poly.type
_entity_poly.pdbx_seq_one_letter_code
_entity_poly.pdbx_strand_id
1 'polypeptide(L)'
;MERISLMFVRADNDSRNIAIDAAMDEKMDSTVGRAAKDLGFTSGKVGIITLHGVIVPFAGKTVGEIIKAYGTNFRLGTPDMLGN
;
A
#
# COMPACT_ATOMS: atom_id res chain seq x y z
N MET A 1 16.56 -13.17 4.85
CA MET A 1 15.30 -12.40 5.05
C MET A 1 14.44 -12.63 3.83
N GLU A 2 13.24 -13.16 4.02
CA GLU A 2 12.30 -13.40 2.92
C GLU A 2 11.72 -12.05 2.46
N ARG A 3 11.79 -11.79 1.16
CA ARG A 3 11.29 -10.57 0.53
C ARG A 3 10.13 -10.90 -0.39
N ILE A 4 9.20 -9.97 -0.48
CA ILE A 4 8.03 -10.09 -1.33
C ILE A 4 7.78 -8.77 -2.05
N SER A 5 7.39 -8.89 -3.32
CA SER A 5 6.99 -7.75 -4.14
C SER A 5 5.52 -7.41 -3.88
N LEU A 6 5.28 -6.16 -3.46
CA LEU A 6 3.96 -5.58 -3.27
C LEU A 6 3.66 -4.64 -4.43
N MET A 7 2.50 -4.79 -5.07
CA MET A 7 2.05 -3.90 -6.13
C MET A 7 1.15 -2.81 -5.55
N PHE A 8 1.50 -1.54 -5.80
CA PHE A 8 0.70 -0.38 -5.45
C PHE A 8 0.26 0.35 -6.70
N VAL A 9 -1.04 0.62 -6.79
CA VAL A 9 -1.68 1.34 -7.90
C VAL A 9 -2.30 2.62 -7.34
N ARG A 10 -2.20 3.76 -8.04
CA ARG A 10 -2.92 4.97 -7.63
C ARG A 10 -4.43 4.75 -7.75
N ALA A 11 -5.17 5.11 -6.70
CA ALA A 11 -6.63 4.99 -6.68
C ALA A 11 -7.32 5.85 -7.75
N ASP A 12 -6.73 6.99 -8.14
CA ASP A 12 -7.26 7.89 -9.17
C ASP A 12 -6.81 7.55 -10.61
N ASN A 13 -5.81 6.67 -10.77
CA ASN A 13 -5.20 6.39 -12.07
C ASN A 13 -4.51 5.01 -12.09
N ASP A 14 -5.20 4.00 -12.62
CA ASP A 14 -4.68 2.63 -12.66
C ASP A 14 -3.41 2.46 -13.52
N SER A 15 -3.11 3.40 -14.42
CA SER A 15 -1.86 3.39 -15.21
C SER A 15 -0.64 3.82 -14.40
N ARG A 16 -0.83 4.40 -13.21
CA ARG A 16 0.27 4.76 -12.30
C ARG A 16 0.38 3.72 -11.20
N ASN A 17 1.28 2.77 -11.42
CA ASN A 17 1.57 1.68 -10.49
C ASN A 17 3.08 1.51 -10.29
N ILE A 18 3.44 0.89 -9.17
CA ILE A 18 4.81 0.55 -8.81
C ILE A 18 4.83 -0.78 -8.07
N ALA A 19 5.95 -1.49 -8.17
CA ALA A 19 6.26 -2.65 -7.34
C ALA A 19 7.30 -2.25 -6.27
N ILE A 20 7.06 -2.61 -5.01
CA ILE A 20 8.00 -2.42 -3.91
C ILE A 20 8.36 -3.78 -3.33
N ASP A 21 9.65 -4.12 -3.40
CA ASP A 21 10.22 -5.26 -2.68
C ASP A 21 10.41 -4.91 -1.21
N ALA A 22 9.71 -5.64 -0.33
CA ALA A 22 9.75 -5.42 1.11
C ALA A 22 10.08 -6.72 1.85
N ALA A 23 10.75 -6.61 3.00
CA ALA A 23 10.96 -7.76 3.89
C ALA A 23 9.67 -8.07 4.65
N MET A 24 9.40 -9.35 4.94
CA MET A 24 8.18 -9.74 5.63
C MET A 24 8.04 -9.14 7.04
N ASP A 25 9.16 -8.92 7.73
CA ASP A 25 9.23 -8.29 9.06
C ASP A 25 9.21 -6.75 9.01
N GLU A 26 9.29 -6.15 7.82
CA GLU A 26 9.27 -4.70 7.66
C GLU A 26 7.87 -4.13 8.00
N LYS A 27 7.82 -2.93 8.56
CA LYS A 27 6.56 -2.25 8.87
C LYS A 27 5.86 -1.80 7.60
N MET A 28 4.58 -2.15 7.47
CA MET A 28 3.78 -1.79 6.31
C MET A 28 3.66 -0.27 6.16
N ASP A 29 3.66 0.49 7.27
CA ASP A 29 3.72 1.96 7.25
C ASP A 29 4.89 2.51 6.44
N SER A 30 6.08 1.92 6.59
CA SER A 30 7.29 2.35 5.86
C SER A 30 7.19 1.99 4.37
N THR A 31 6.59 0.85 4.05
CA THR A 31 6.38 0.40 2.68
C THR A 31 5.36 1.26 1.95
N VAL A 32 4.21 1.53 2.58
CA VAL A 32 3.18 2.43 2.04
C VAL A 32 3.73 3.86 1.91
N GLY A 33 4.53 4.35 2.86
CA GLY A 33 5.15 5.67 2.77
C GLY A 33 6.10 5.82 1.57
N ARG A 34 6.95 4.80 1.32
CA ARG A 34 7.80 4.75 0.12
C ARG A 34 6.96 4.72 -1.15
N ALA A 35 5.95 3.86 -1.19
CA ALA A 35 5.09 3.73 -2.34
C ALA A 35 4.32 5.04 -2.64
N ALA A 36 3.84 5.71 -1.61
CA ALA A 36 3.16 6.98 -1.72
C ALA A 36 4.07 8.05 -2.35
N LYS A 37 5.33 8.14 -1.88
CA LYS A 37 6.32 9.07 -2.43
C LYS A 37 6.58 8.81 -3.91
N ASP A 38 6.80 7.56 -4.29
CA ASP A 38 7.09 7.17 -5.68
C ASP A 38 5.90 7.36 -6.61
N LEU A 39 4.67 7.19 -6.09
CA LEU A 39 3.44 7.51 -6.79
C LEU A 39 3.12 9.02 -6.82
N GLY A 40 3.95 9.86 -6.21
CA GLY A 40 3.83 11.32 -6.23
C GLY A 40 2.84 11.90 -5.22
N PHE A 41 2.54 11.18 -4.14
CA PHE A 41 1.87 11.75 -2.97
C PHE A 41 2.92 12.45 -2.11
N THR A 42 2.93 13.79 -2.17
CA THR A 42 3.96 14.62 -1.53
C THR A 42 3.55 15.12 -0.15
N SER A 43 2.26 15.12 0.19
CA SER A 43 1.74 15.59 1.47
C SER A 43 0.35 15.04 1.73
N GLY A 44 0.02 14.83 3.01
CA GLY A 44 -1.30 14.38 3.46
C GLY A 44 -1.33 12.94 3.97
N LYS A 45 -2.46 12.56 4.58
CA LYS A 45 -2.72 11.18 5.00
C LYS A 45 -3.01 10.35 3.75
N VAL A 46 -2.37 9.20 3.65
CA VAL A 46 -2.65 8.19 2.62
C VAL A 46 -3.11 6.90 3.27
N GLY A 47 -3.95 6.16 2.57
CA GLY A 47 -4.38 4.83 2.94
C GLY A 47 -4.14 3.85 1.80
N ILE A 48 -4.42 2.58 2.08
CA ILE A 48 -4.50 1.54 1.06
C ILE A 48 -5.78 0.72 1.20
N ILE A 49 -6.33 0.33 0.05
CA ILE A 49 -7.44 -0.61 -0.06
C ILE A 49 -7.00 -1.79 -0.95
N THR A 50 -7.65 -2.94 -0.83
CA THR A 50 -7.48 -4.03 -1.80
C THR A 50 -8.03 -3.62 -3.16
N LEU A 51 -7.69 -4.35 -4.23
CA LEU A 51 -8.26 -4.08 -5.56
C LEU A 51 -9.80 -4.18 -5.59
N HIS A 52 -10.40 -4.85 -4.60
CA HIS A 52 -11.84 -5.03 -4.44
C HIS A 52 -12.49 -3.96 -3.53
N GLY A 53 -11.74 -2.96 -3.08
CA GLY A 53 -12.25 -1.85 -2.29
C GLY A 53 -12.27 -2.06 -0.77
N VAL A 54 -11.64 -3.12 -0.25
CA VAL A 54 -11.60 -3.37 1.20
C VAL A 54 -10.50 -2.53 1.85
N ILE A 55 -10.85 -1.76 2.89
CA ILE A 55 -9.89 -0.97 3.68
C ILE A 55 -8.88 -1.90 4.37
N VAL A 56 -7.59 -1.59 4.22
CA VAL A 56 -6.50 -2.35 4.83
C VAL A 56 -5.96 -1.59 6.04
N PRO A 57 -6.30 -1.97 7.28
CA PRO A 57 -5.73 -1.35 8.47
C PRO A 57 -4.31 -1.87 8.69
N PHE A 58 -3.32 -1.07 8.27
CA PHE A 58 -1.90 -1.46 8.27
C PHE A 58 -1.03 -0.82 9.35
N ALA A 59 -1.55 0.16 10.09
CA ALA A 59 -0.80 0.87 11.12
C ALA A 59 -0.22 -0.10 12.16
N GLY A 60 1.11 -0.08 12.33
CA GLY A 60 1.83 -0.91 13.29
C GLY A 60 2.03 -2.37 12.88
N LYS A 61 1.42 -2.82 11.78
CA LYS A 61 1.55 -4.19 11.27
C LYS A 61 2.76 -4.36 10.36
N THR A 62 3.25 -5.58 10.29
CA THR A 62 4.30 -5.97 9.35
C THR A 62 3.71 -6.28 7.96
N VAL A 63 4.55 -6.23 6.93
CA VAL A 63 4.20 -6.66 5.57
C VAL A 63 3.67 -8.09 5.59
N GLY A 64 4.34 -9.00 6.31
CA GLY A 64 3.94 -10.40 6.45
C GLY A 64 2.54 -10.59 7.02
N GLU A 65 2.15 -9.79 8.02
CA GLU A 65 0.78 -9.82 8.56
C GLU A 65 -0.26 -9.34 7.55
N ILE A 66 0.06 -8.29 6.79
CA ILE A 66 -0.85 -7.71 5.80
C ILE A 66 -1.06 -8.63 4.61
N ILE A 67 0.02 -9.18 4.03
CA ILE A 67 -0.11 -10.04 2.85
C ILE A 67 -0.86 -11.34 3.14
N LYS A 68 -0.73 -11.88 4.36
CA LYS A 68 -1.44 -13.10 4.77
C LYS A 68 -2.94 -12.86 4.85
N ALA A 69 -3.36 -11.64 5.17
CA ALA A 69 -4.78 -11.29 5.32
C ALA A 69 -5.40 -10.70 4.04
N TYR A 70 -4.63 -9.95 3.24
CA TYR A 70 -5.16 -9.12 2.15
C TYR A 70 -4.50 -9.35 0.79
N GLY A 71 -3.46 -10.17 0.70
CA GLY A 71 -2.68 -10.40 -0.53
C GLY A 71 -1.64 -9.30 -0.79
N THR A 72 -1.14 -9.21 -2.02
CA THR A 72 0.03 -8.36 -2.36
C THR A 72 -0.28 -7.16 -3.25
N ASN A 73 -1.54 -6.96 -3.65
CA ASN A 73 -1.94 -5.90 -4.57
C ASN A 73 -2.87 -4.91 -3.90
N PHE A 74 -2.51 -3.63 -3.94
CA PHE A 74 -3.21 -2.56 -3.23
C PHE A 74 -3.42 -1.34 -4.12
N ARG A 75 -4.55 -0.65 -3.89
CA ARG A 75 -4.74 0.73 -4.35
C ARG A 75 -4.33 1.68 -3.23
N LEU A 76 -3.58 2.71 -3.59
CA LEU A 76 -3.04 3.73 -2.70
C LEU A 76 -3.65 5.09 -3.07
N GLY A 77 -4.12 5.81 -2.07
CA GLY A 77 -4.76 7.11 -2.28
C GLY A 77 -4.96 7.89 -0.99
N THR A 78 -5.47 9.12 -1.12
CA THR A 78 -5.97 9.93 0.00
C THR A 78 -7.34 9.41 0.46
N PRO A 79 -7.83 9.80 1.66
CA PRO A 79 -9.15 9.39 2.13
C PRO A 79 -10.26 9.64 1.11
N ASP A 80 -10.27 10.84 0.50
CA ASP A 80 -11.19 11.22 -0.59
C ASP A 80 -11.15 10.25 -1.79
N MET A 81 -9.96 9.90 -2.26
CA MET A 81 -9.78 8.96 -3.38
C MET A 81 -10.23 7.53 -3.04
N LEU A 82 -10.16 7.16 -1.76
CA LEU A 82 -10.51 5.83 -1.29
C LEU A 82 -11.97 5.73 -0.84
N GLY A 83 -12.72 6.84 -0.86
CA GLY A 83 -14.11 6.91 -0.40
C GLY A 83 -14.26 6.77 1.12
N ASN A 84 -13.29 7.30 1.89
CA ASN A 84 -13.18 7.14 3.34
C ASN A 84 -13.01 8.48 4.08
#